data_AF-W2QVF6-F1
#
_entry.id   AF-W2QVF6-F1
#
_cell.length_a   1.000
_cell.length_b   1.000
_cell.length_c   1.000
_cell.angle_alpha   90.00
_cell.angle_beta   90.00
_cell.angle_gamma   90.00
#
_symmetry.space_group_name_H-M   'P 1'
#
loop_
_entity.id
_entity.type
_entity.pdbx_description
1 polymer ?
#
loop_
_entity_poly.entity_id
_entity_poly.type
_entity_poly.pdbx_seq_one_letter_code
_entity_poly.pdbx_strand_id
1 'polypeptide(L)'
;MGSTEHELRLKFLFANQDGVRVELSFPKEATVAEAKSQLMRSWPQNVPVAEDAKSVRLICMGRGILQDTHTLGSAVPAFDTHPTPVNVSVFHKSQQAVRGTQLCGNFNAG
;
A
#
# COMPACT_ATOMS: atom_id res chain seq x y z
N MET A 1 -4.20 29.94 -13.08
CA MET A 1 -3.06 29.23 -13.67
C MET A 1 -2.51 28.33 -12.58
N GLY A 2 -2.90 27.05 -12.57
CA GLY A 2 -2.63 26.13 -11.47
C GLY A 2 -1.31 25.43 -11.70
N SER A 3 -0.31 25.72 -10.87
CA SER A 3 1.01 25.10 -10.93
C SER A 3 0.92 23.65 -10.45
N THR A 4 0.70 22.71 -11.38
CA THR A 4 0.86 21.26 -11.15
C THR A 4 2.29 20.86 -10.78
N GLU A 5 3.24 21.79 -10.81
CA GLU A 5 4.66 21.59 -10.45
C GLU A 5 4.88 21.24 -8.97
N HIS A 6 3.89 21.54 -8.11
CA HIS A 6 3.96 21.23 -6.68
C HIS A 6 3.23 19.95 -6.30
N GLU A 7 2.58 19.27 -7.25
CA GLU A 7 1.81 18.07 -6.99
C GLU A 7 2.53 16.81 -7.47
N LEU A 8 2.45 15.77 -6.65
CA LEU A 8 2.92 14.42 -6.93
C LEU A 8 1.72 13.52 -7.14
N ARG A 9 1.74 12.79 -8.25
CA ARG A 9 0.75 11.74 -8.51
C ARG A 9 1.33 10.42 -8.02
N LEU A 10 0.66 9.78 -7.08
CA LEU A 10 1.06 8.48 -6.54
C LEU A 10 0.09 7.41 -7.02
N LYS A 11 0.65 6.30 -7.48
CA LYS A 11 -0.10 5.10 -7.84
C LYS A 11 0.19 4.00 -6.83
N PHE A 12 -0.77 3.80 -5.94
CA PHE A 12 -0.73 2.78 -4.91
C PHE A 12 -1.06 1.41 -5.51
N LEU A 13 -0.12 0.48 -5.42
CA LEU A 13 -0.22 -0.89 -5.92
C LEU A 13 -0.33 -1.83 -4.72
N PHE A 14 -1.43 -2.55 -4.59
CA PHE A 14 -1.65 -3.41 -3.43
C PHE A 14 -0.95 -4.78 -3.64
N ALA A 15 -0.05 -5.13 -2.72
CA ALA A 15 0.66 -6.40 -2.79
C ALA A 15 -0.32 -7.57 -2.68
N ASN A 16 -0.07 -8.63 -3.46
CA ASN A 16 -0.92 -9.84 -3.55
C ASN A 16 -2.36 -9.58 -4.04
N GLN A 17 -2.61 -8.42 -4.65
CA GLN A 17 -3.93 -8.04 -5.16
C GLN A 17 -3.76 -7.57 -6.62
N ASP A 18 -3.67 -8.54 -7.52
CA ASP A 18 -3.41 -8.30 -8.94
C ASP A 18 -4.43 -7.32 -9.53
N GLY A 19 -3.90 -6.28 -10.19
CA GLY A 19 -4.69 -5.26 -10.87
C GLY A 19 -5.34 -4.20 -9.96
N VAL A 20 -5.32 -4.35 -8.63
CA VAL A 20 -5.89 -3.34 -7.73
C VAL A 20 -4.93 -2.18 -7.55
N ARG A 21 -5.39 -0.98 -7.94
CA ARG A 21 -4.64 0.26 -7.81
C ARG A 21 -5.50 1.42 -7.36
N VAL A 22 -4.91 2.34 -6.62
CA VAL A 22 -5.49 3.63 -6.26
C VAL A 22 -4.54 4.73 -6.70
N GLU A 23 -5.03 5.71 -7.46
CA GLU A 23 -4.23 6.84 -7.91
C GLU A 23 -4.73 8.10 -7.18
N LEU A 24 -3.82 8.79 -6.48
CA LEU A 24 -4.11 10.01 -5.73
C LEU A 24 -3.02 11.06 -6.00
N SER A 25 -3.39 12.32 -5.87
CA SER A 25 -2.46 13.46 -6.02
C SER A 25 -2.28 14.17 -4.69
N PHE A 26 -1.05 14.57 -4.39
CA PHE A 26 -0.67 15.22 -3.15
C PHE A 26 0.32 16.35 -3.39
N PRO A 27 0.33 17.41 -2.58
CA PRO A 27 1.42 18.38 -2.61
C PRO A 27 2.75 17.73 -2.17
N LYS A 28 3.87 18.19 -2.73
CA LYS A 28 5.23 17.67 -2.42
C LYS A 28 5.59 17.80 -0.93
N GLU A 29 5.01 18.79 -0.28
CA GLU A 29 5.20 19.14 1.13
C GLU A 29 4.37 18.24 2.06
N ALA A 30 3.35 17.54 1.53
CA ALA A 30 2.61 16.57 2.32
C ALA A 30 3.52 15.46 2.83
N THR A 31 3.19 14.96 4.00
CA THR A 31 3.88 13.85 4.65
C THR A 31 3.37 12.50 4.16
N VAL A 32 4.19 11.47 4.32
CA VAL A 32 3.78 10.08 4.08
C VAL A 32 2.61 9.69 4.99
N ALA A 33 2.54 10.23 6.21
CA ALA A 33 1.41 10.01 7.13
C ALA A 33 0.07 10.52 6.54
N GLU A 34 0.07 11.74 5.98
CA GLU A 34 -1.10 12.32 5.31
C GLU A 34 -1.51 11.48 4.10
N ALA A 35 -0.53 11.04 3.30
CA ALA A 35 -0.78 10.16 2.16
C ALA A 35 -1.43 8.84 2.57
N LYS A 36 -0.95 8.21 3.66
CA LYS A 36 -1.57 7.01 4.24
C LYS A 36 -3.01 7.28 4.69
N SER A 37 -3.25 8.37 5.40
CA SER A 37 -4.60 8.73 5.88
C SER A 37 -5.58 8.88 4.72
N GLN A 38 -5.17 9.53 3.63
CA GLN A 38 -6.01 9.68 2.44
C GLN A 38 -6.22 8.37 1.68
N LEU A 39 -5.19 7.53 1.60
CA LEU A 39 -5.31 6.18 1.03
C LEU A 39 -6.32 5.33 1.81
N MET A 40 -6.29 5.38 3.15
CA MET A 40 -7.24 4.65 4.00
C MET A 40 -8.69 5.12 3.81
N ARG A 41 -8.91 6.40 3.49
CA ARG A 41 -10.25 6.92 3.15
C ARG A 41 -10.72 6.50 1.76
N SER A 42 -9.79 6.24 0.85
CA SER A 42 -10.06 5.86 -0.54
C SER A 42 -9.78 4.36 -0.77
N TRP A 43 -9.90 3.57 0.29
CA TRP A 43 -9.49 2.17 0.27
C TRP A 43 -10.35 1.35 -0.71
N PRO A 44 -9.74 0.51 -1.56
CA PRO A 44 -10.49 -0.28 -2.54
C PRO A 44 -11.30 -1.38 -1.85
N GLN A 45 -12.53 -1.63 -2.32
CA GLN A 45 -13.47 -2.60 -1.74
C GLN A 45 -12.96 -4.05 -1.77
N ASN A 46 -12.08 -4.38 -2.73
CA ASN A 46 -11.58 -5.74 -2.96
C ASN A 46 -10.32 -6.06 -2.15
N VAL A 47 -9.83 -5.13 -1.32
CA VAL A 47 -8.65 -5.34 -0.48
C VAL A 47 -9.07 -5.36 0.97
N PRO A 48 -8.71 -6.39 1.75
CA PRO A 48 -8.95 -6.40 3.19
C PRO A 48 -8.44 -5.12 3.83
N VAL A 49 -9.33 -4.42 4.54
CA VAL A 49 -9.00 -3.14 5.16
C VAL A 49 -7.98 -3.37 6.27
N ALA A 50 -6.99 -2.49 6.36
CA ALA A 50 -6.07 -2.48 7.48
C ALA A 50 -6.78 -1.97 8.75
N GLU A 51 -6.66 -2.70 9.86
CA GLU A 51 -7.24 -2.27 11.15
C GLU A 51 -6.64 -0.94 11.65
N ASP A 52 -5.38 -0.66 11.30
CA ASP A 52 -4.63 0.52 11.75
C ASP A 52 -3.65 1.00 10.67
N ALA A 53 -3.37 2.31 10.62
CA ALA A 53 -2.40 2.90 9.70
C ALA A 53 -0.98 2.34 9.87
N LYS A 54 -0.61 1.90 11.09
CA LYS A 54 0.66 1.22 11.40
C LYS A 54 0.78 -0.14 10.73
N SER A 55 -0.34 -0.76 10.39
CA SER A 55 -0.38 -2.01 9.64
C SER A 55 -0.14 -1.79 8.14
N VAL A 56 -0.19 -0.54 7.66
CA VAL A 56 0.06 -0.20 6.27
C VAL A 56 1.50 0.29 6.08
N ARG A 57 2.25 -0.42 5.23
CA ARG A 57 3.59 -0.03 4.81
C ARG A 57 3.54 0.43 3.36
N LEU A 58 4.00 1.65 3.12
CA LEU A 58 4.22 2.18 1.79
C LEU A 58 5.67 1.93 1.41
N ILE A 59 5.90 1.31 0.25
CA ILE A 59 7.23 0.97 -0.25
C ILE A 59 7.42 1.59 -1.63
N CYS A 60 8.40 2.47 -1.76
CA CYS A 60 8.82 3.00 -3.05
C CYS A 60 10.05 2.23 -3.53
N MET A 61 10.00 1.74 -4.78
CA MET A 61 11.15 1.06 -5.39
C MET A 61 12.36 1.99 -5.40
N GLY A 62 13.53 1.48 -4.98
CA GLY A 62 14.77 2.25 -4.85
C GLY A 62 14.89 3.12 -3.60
N ARG A 63 13.83 3.28 -2.79
CA ARG A 63 13.84 4.01 -1.51
C ARG A 63 13.50 3.13 -0.30
N GLY A 64 12.84 1.99 -0.53
CA GLY A 64 12.42 1.09 0.54
C GLY A 64 11.12 1.54 1.20
N ILE A 65 10.98 1.22 2.49
CA ILE A 65 9.79 1.58 3.28
C ILE A 65 9.82 3.09 3.56
N LEU A 66 8.73 3.77 3.20
CA LEU A 66 8.56 5.20 3.43
C LEU A 66 8.22 5.47 4.91
N GLN A 67 8.91 6.45 5.50
CA GLN A 67 8.67 6.87 6.88
C GLN A 67 7.62 7.97 6.96
N ASP A 68 6.72 7.85 7.94
CA ASP A 68 5.55 8.72 8.10
C ASP A 68 5.91 10.20 8.27
N THR A 69 7.07 10.49 8.86
CA THR A 69 7.56 11.85 9.12
C THR A 69 8.17 12.52 7.88
N HIS A 70 8.48 11.77 6.83
CA HIS A 70 9.10 12.32 5.62
C HIS A 70 8.05 12.97 4.73
N THR A 71 8.45 14.04 4.04
CA THR A 71 7.65 14.64 2.98
C THR A 71 7.70 13.80 1.72
N LEU A 72 6.61 13.78 0.95
CA LEU A 72 6.53 13.01 -0.29
C LEU A 72 7.59 13.44 -1.30
N GLY A 73 7.87 14.74 -1.42
CA GLY A 73 8.90 15.26 -2.32
C GLY A 73 10.32 14.75 -2.03
N SER A 74 10.62 14.36 -0.79
CA SER A 74 11.91 13.75 -0.41
C SER A 74 11.85 12.21 -0.40
N ALA A 75 10.69 11.64 -0.09
CA ALA A 75 10.48 10.22 0.10
C ALA A 75 10.34 9.44 -1.21
N VAL A 76 9.81 10.08 -2.27
CA VAL A 76 9.57 9.43 -3.57
C VAL A 76 10.10 10.29 -4.72
N PRO A 77 10.52 9.68 -5.85
CA PRO A 77 10.84 10.45 -7.04
C PRO A 77 9.58 11.15 -7.58
N ALA A 78 9.75 12.39 -8.01
CA ALA A 78 8.72 13.17 -8.68
C ALA A 78 8.80 12.95 -10.19
N PHE A 79 7.67 12.69 -10.82
CA PHE A 79 7.57 12.57 -12.27
C PHE A 79 6.37 13.38 -12.77
N ASP A 80 6.60 14.20 -13.79
CA ASP A 80 5.53 15.02 -14.36
C ASP A 80 4.71 14.21 -15.38
N THR A 81 5.34 13.23 -16.03
CA THR A 81 4.74 12.46 -17.13
C THR A 81 3.88 11.29 -16.66
N HIS A 82 4.14 10.73 -15.48
CA HIS A 82 3.45 9.54 -14.99
C HIS A 82 3.37 9.51 -13.46
N PRO A 83 2.36 8.84 -12.87
CA PRO A 83 2.29 8.65 -11.42
C PRO A 83 3.44 7.78 -10.91
N THR A 84 4.01 8.14 -9.77
CA THR A 84 5.05 7.36 -9.07
C THR A 84 4.43 6.11 -8.45
N PRO A 85 4.90 4.90 -8.81
CA PRO A 85 4.36 3.66 -8.24
C PRO A 85 4.85 3.46 -6.80
N VAL A 86 3.90 3.22 -5.90
CA VAL A 86 4.15 2.94 -4.47
C VAL A 86 3.46 1.63 -4.12
N ASN A 87 4.22 0.64 -3.70
CA ASN A 87 3.67 -0.63 -3.25
C ASN A 87 3.07 -0.47 -1.85
N VAL A 88 1.87 -1.01 -1.66
CA VAL A 88 1.14 -1.04 -0.39
C VAL A 88 1.18 -2.47 0.13
N SER A 89 1.81 -2.65 1.28
CA SER A 89 1.77 -3.89 2.03
C SER A 89 0.92 -3.70 3.27
N VAL A 90 -0.04 -4.59 3.46
CA VAL A 90 -0.92 -4.60 4.63
C VAL A 90 -0.51 -5.76 5.52
N PHE A 91 0.04 -5.43 6.68
CA PHE A 91 0.36 -6.40 7.70
C PHE A 91 -0.88 -6.66 8.54
N HIS A 92 -1.61 -7.71 8.22
CA HIS A 92 -2.55 -8.27 9.18
C HIS A 92 -1.72 -9.02 10.22
N LYS A 93 -1.83 -8.67 11.51
CA LYS A 93 -1.38 -9.57 12.57
C LYS A 93 -2.20 -10.84 12.40
N SER A 94 -1.64 -11.82 11.72
CA SER A 94 -2.29 -13.08 11.47
C SER A 94 -2.71 -13.69 12.80
N GLN A 95 -4.01 -13.83 13.01
CA GLN A 95 -4.50 -15.18 13.26
C GLN A 95 -3.90 -16.06 12.14
N GLN A 96 -2.87 -16.83 12.47
CA GLN A 96 -2.43 -17.95 11.65
C GLN A 96 -3.60 -18.96 11.62
N ALA A 97 -4.58 -18.74 10.76
CA ALA A 97 -5.61 -19.72 10.49
C ALA A 97 -5.19 -20.51 9.24
N VAL A 98 -4.44 -21.58 9.49
CA VAL A 98 -4.57 -22.89 8.84
C VAL A 98 -5.16 -22.89 7.42
N ARG A 99 -4.30 -22.80 6.41
CA ARG A 99 -4.56 -23.37 5.07
C ARG A 99 -3.40 -24.25 4.65
N GLY A 100 -3.24 -25.35 5.37
CA GLY A 100 -2.50 -26.53 4.94
C GLY A 100 -3.47 -27.71 4.96
N THR A 101 -4.24 -27.87 3.89
CA THR A 101 -5.08 -29.05 3.68
C THR A 101 -4.16 -30.22 3.36
N GLN A 102 -4.07 -31.21 4.26
CA GLN A 102 -3.80 -32.58 3.86
C GLN A 102 -4.59 -33.54 4.74
N LEU A 103 -5.88 -33.62 4.46
CA LEU A 103 -6.66 -34.84 4.71
C LEU A 103 -6.24 -35.87 3.64
N CYS A 104 -5.16 -36.61 3.92
CA CYS A 104 -5.04 -37.99 3.47
C CYS A 104 -5.49 -38.82 4.69
N GLY A 105 -6.67 -39.43 4.70
CA GLY A 105 -7.01 -40.57 3.87
C GLY A 105 -7.00 -41.80 4.78
N ASN A 106 -8.20 -42.33 5.08
CA ASN A 106 -8.47 -43.52 5.89
C ASN A 106 -7.58 -44.73 5.53
N PHE A 107 -7.37 -45.68 6.47
CA PHE A 107 -7.97 -47.03 6.48
C PHE A 107 -7.17 -48.08 7.32
N ASN A 108 -7.86 -48.73 8.28
CA ASN A 108 -7.71 -50.10 8.85
C ASN A 108 -6.36 -50.57 9.45
N ALA A 109 -6.26 -51.54 10.37
CA ALA A 109 -7.15 -52.51 11.03
C ALA A 109 -6.47 -52.84 12.39
N GLY A 110 -7.17 -53.19 13.46
CA GLY A 110 -7.58 -54.58 13.72
C GLY A 110 -7.01 -55.00 15.07
#